data_AF-A0A249KAE9-F1
#
_entry.id   AF-A0A249KAE9-F1
#
_cell.length_a   1.000
_cell.length_b   1.000
_cell.length_c   1.000
_cell.angle_alpha   90.00
_cell.angle_beta   90.00
_cell.angle_gamma   90.00
#
_symmetry.space_group_name_H-M   'P 1'
#
loop_
_entity.id
_entity.type
_entity.pdbx_description
1 polymer ?
#
loop_
_entity_poly.entity_id
_entity_poly.type
_entity_poly.pdbx_seq_one_letter_code
_entity_poly.pdbx_strand_id
1 'polypeptide(L)'
;MIKKISAVALTGFLIFGVTTPVQAATSGGSCTTAGATTKIGKNDYVCAKNPFFSTTKLTWVWDGCIELNTDYAVGNKEAVDALRAAESNRAIQIEPVGASLRDLITWNSLITYKKSDVVYYGNTYYKATKTGVNKAPTSANIGATKYWVVNLPTNASSKIGQMPAPAAVLTTANAQVAALTTAAVKTTNAATKVKYNELSSSLATKISTLESNKSAIQSVVDSLDPALDEFRNTYSLMILIKSTIKDKCNPKY
;
A
#
# COMPACT_ATOMS: atom_id res chain seq x y z
N MET A 1 -15.52 -19.48 -76.22
CA MET A 1 -16.98 -19.37 -76.03
C MET A 1 -17.25 -18.78 -74.64
N ILE A 2 -18.39 -18.10 -74.43
CA ILE A 2 -18.95 -17.66 -73.11
C ILE A 2 -18.11 -16.57 -72.38
N LYS A 3 -18.66 -15.48 -71.82
CA LYS A 3 -19.92 -14.72 -72.05
C LYS A 3 -19.69 -13.26 -71.58
N LYS A 4 -20.59 -12.36 -71.99
CA LYS A 4 -20.61 -10.91 -71.70
C LYS A 4 -21.00 -10.57 -70.23
N ILE A 5 -21.02 -9.24 -69.98
CA ILE A 5 -21.66 -8.48 -68.89
C ILE A 5 -20.74 -8.30 -67.65
N SER A 6 -20.42 -7.08 -67.17
CA SER A 6 -20.81 -5.72 -67.63
C SER A 6 -19.70 -4.67 -67.47
N ALA A 7 -19.95 -3.47 -68.00
CA ALA A 7 -19.29 -2.23 -67.59
C ALA A 7 -20.23 -1.41 -66.69
N VAL A 8 -19.70 -0.79 -65.64
CA VAL A 8 -20.23 0.43 -65.04
C VAL A 8 -19.04 1.37 -64.85
N ALA A 9 -18.93 2.35 -65.73
CA ALA A 9 -18.00 3.46 -65.56
C ALA A 9 -18.69 4.53 -64.71
N LEU A 10 -18.11 4.88 -63.57
CA LEU A 10 -18.39 6.15 -62.89
C LEU A 10 -17.08 6.85 -62.55
N THR A 11 -16.75 7.80 -63.43
CA THR A 11 -16.23 9.14 -63.11
C THR A 11 -15.20 9.24 -61.98
N GLY A 12 -13.96 9.56 -62.37
CA GLY A 12 -12.91 9.86 -61.40
C GLY A 12 -13.22 11.09 -60.54
N PHE A 13 -12.72 11.04 -59.31
CA PHE A 13 -12.54 12.22 -58.47
C PHE A 13 -11.05 12.27 -58.10
N LEU A 14 -10.24 12.88 -58.98
CA LEU A 14 -8.89 13.32 -58.63
C LEU A 14 -9.04 14.51 -57.67
N ILE A 15 -9.30 14.21 -56.40
CA ILE A 15 -9.24 15.22 -55.36
C ILE A 15 -7.76 15.52 -55.16
N PHE A 16 -7.35 16.73 -55.57
CA PHE A 16 -6.26 17.42 -54.88
C PHE A 16 -6.73 17.73 -53.45
N GLY A 17 -6.83 16.67 -52.64
CA GLY A 17 -6.97 16.79 -51.21
C GLY A 17 -5.68 17.43 -50.73
N VAL A 18 -5.79 18.64 -50.19
CA VAL A 18 -4.69 19.36 -49.54
C VAL A 18 -3.85 18.36 -48.75
N THR A 19 -2.60 18.19 -49.18
CA THR A 19 -1.61 17.49 -48.37
C THR A 19 -1.38 18.37 -47.15
N THR A 20 -2.17 18.15 -46.10
CA THR A 20 -1.72 18.43 -44.75
C THR A 20 -0.32 17.85 -44.64
N PRO A 21 0.66 18.59 -44.10
CA PRO A 21 2.00 18.07 -44.01
C PRO A 21 1.92 16.71 -43.30
N VAL A 22 2.43 15.66 -43.95
CA VAL A 22 2.63 14.37 -43.30
C VAL A 22 3.72 14.62 -42.26
N GLN A 23 3.27 15.07 -41.08
CA GLN A 23 4.09 15.24 -39.90
C GLN A 23 4.69 13.86 -39.65
N ALA A 24 6.00 13.73 -39.85
CA ALA A 24 6.70 12.49 -39.62
C ALA A 24 6.36 12.01 -38.21
N ALA A 25 5.99 10.73 -38.07
CA ALA A 25 5.53 10.21 -36.80
C ALA A 25 6.61 10.46 -35.72
N THR A 26 6.25 11.20 -34.68
CA THR A 26 7.10 11.46 -33.52
C THR A 26 6.70 10.56 -32.36
N SER A 27 7.67 10.20 -31.52
CA SER A 27 7.41 9.43 -30.29
C SER A 27 6.46 10.21 -29.38
N GLY A 28 5.33 9.62 -28.97
CA GLY A 28 4.29 10.34 -28.23
C GLY A 28 3.43 11.31 -29.07
N GLY A 29 3.72 11.48 -30.37
CA GLY A 29 2.87 12.21 -31.30
C GLY A 29 1.50 11.57 -31.44
N SER A 30 0.46 12.38 -31.71
CA SER A 30 -0.91 11.87 -31.85
C SER A 30 -1.08 11.04 -33.12
N CYS A 31 -1.95 10.03 -33.05
CA CYS A 31 -2.29 9.16 -34.18
C CYS A 31 -3.80 8.84 -34.17
N THR A 32 -4.36 8.47 -35.32
CA THR A 32 -5.82 8.36 -35.51
C THR A 32 -6.36 6.93 -35.47
N THR A 33 -5.55 5.95 -35.86
CA THR A 33 -5.99 4.56 -36.10
C THR A 33 -5.34 3.61 -35.11
N ALA A 34 -6.08 3.17 -34.10
CA ALA A 34 -5.57 2.23 -33.09
C ALA A 34 -5.03 0.95 -33.73
N GLY A 35 -3.87 0.48 -33.26
CA GLY A 35 -3.19 -0.71 -33.80
C GLY A 35 -2.40 -0.49 -35.09
N ALA A 36 -2.47 0.70 -35.71
CA ALA A 36 -1.54 1.05 -36.79
C ALA A 36 -0.09 1.02 -36.28
N THR A 37 0.87 0.63 -37.12
CA THR A 37 2.30 0.58 -36.78
C THR A 37 3.12 1.53 -37.65
N THR A 38 4.27 1.97 -37.13
CA THR A 38 5.24 2.79 -37.87
C THR A 38 6.64 2.62 -37.29
N LYS A 39 7.68 3.00 -38.03
CA LYS A 39 9.07 3.06 -37.55
C LYS A 39 9.47 4.49 -37.26
N ILE A 40 10.04 4.73 -36.08
CA ILE A 40 10.60 6.03 -35.70
C ILE A 40 12.06 5.80 -35.29
N GLY A 41 12.99 6.25 -36.14
CA GLY A 41 14.40 5.88 -36.03
C GLY A 41 14.59 4.38 -36.27
N LYS A 42 15.12 3.66 -35.27
CA LYS A 42 15.36 2.21 -35.33
C LYS A 42 14.28 1.35 -34.65
N ASN A 43 13.33 1.98 -33.95
CA ASN A 43 12.36 1.28 -33.11
C ASN A 43 10.98 1.26 -33.77
N ASP A 44 10.20 0.23 -33.46
CA ASP A 44 8.82 0.08 -33.89
C ASP A 44 7.85 0.74 -32.90
N TYR A 45 6.81 1.36 -33.44
CA TYR A 45 5.82 2.10 -32.68
C TYR A 45 4.42 1.68 -33.10
N VAL A 46 3.53 1.55 -32.12
CA VAL A 46 2.12 1.25 -32.30
C VAL A 46 1.26 2.43 -31.89
N CYS A 47 0.24 2.74 -32.68
CA CYS A 47 -0.76 3.73 -32.36
C CYS A 47 -1.69 3.18 -31.27
N ALA A 48 -1.46 3.60 -30.03
CA ALA A 48 -2.14 3.08 -28.86
C ALA A 48 -2.32 4.17 -27.79
N LYS A 49 -3.15 3.88 -26.78
CA LYS A 49 -3.09 4.62 -25.51
C LYS A 49 -1.84 4.15 -24.78
N ASN A 50 -1.01 5.06 -24.29
CA ASN A 50 0.18 4.69 -23.54
C ASN A 50 -0.25 4.06 -22.21
N PRO A 51 0.05 2.78 -21.91
CA PRO A 51 -0.49 2.12 -20.73
C PRO A 51 0.11 2.64 -19.41
N PHE A 52 1.28 3.28 -19.48
CA PHE A 52 1.99 3.82 -18.32
C PHE A 52 1.54 5.22 -17.89
N PHE A 53 0.75 5.90 -18.73
CA PHE A 53 0.24 7.25 -18.52
C PHE A 53 -1.26 7.24 -18.81
N SER A 54 -2.10 7.60 -17.84
CA SER A 54 -3.56 7.55 -18.00
C SER A 54 -4.03 8.53 -19.08
N THR A 55 -4.07 8.05 -20.32
CA THR A 55 -4.29 8.84 -21.53
C THR A 55 -5.55 8.36 -22.24
N THR A 56 -6.42 9.30 -22.61
CA THR A 56 -7.58 9.03 -23.45
C THR A 56 -7.24 9.10 -24.94
N LYS A 57 -6.15 9.76 -25.29
CA LYS A 57 -5.66 9.97 -26.66
C LYS A 57 -4.85 8.78 -27.16
N LEU A 58 -4.94 8.51 -28.46
CA LEU A 58 -4.03 7.60 -29.17
C LEU A 58 -2.75 8.35 -29.54
N THR A 59 -1.61 7.72 -29.27
CA THR A 59 -0.27 8.24 -29.57
C THR A 59 0.60 7.14 -30.17
N TRP A 60 1.68 7.51 -30.86
CA TRP A 60 2.73 6.57 -31.20
C TRP A 60 3.50 6.16 -29.94
N VAL A 61 3.22 4.96 -29.45
CA VAL A 61 3.87 4.35 -28.28
C VAL A 61 4.92 3.35 -28.77
N TRP A 62 6.12 3.34 -28.17
CA TRP A 62 7.14 2.34 -28.48
C TRP A 62 6.59 0.94 -28.16
N ASP A 63 6.75 -0.02 -29.07
CA ASP A 63 6.20 -1.37 -28.96
C ASP A 63 6.59 -2.08 -27.65
N GLY A 64 7.86 -2.00 -27.26
CA GLY A 64 8.36 -2.54 -26.00
C GLY A 64 7.68 -1.95 -24.75
N CYS A 65 7.04 -0.78 -24.81
CA CYS A 65 6.21 -0.28 -23.70
C CYS A 65 4.88 -1.01 -23.54
N ILE A 66 4.37 -1.65 -24.60
CA ILE A 66 3.16 -2.48 -24.51
C ILE A 66 3.52 -3.84 -23.88
N GLU A 67 4.64 -4.42 -24.31
CA GLU A 67 5.19 -5.67 -23.76
C GLU A 67 5.55 -5.50 -22.28
N LEU A 68 6.41 -4.52 -21.95
CA LEU A 68 6.85 -4.25 -20.57
C LEU A 68 5.68 -3.93 -19.63
N ASN A 69 4.58 -3.36 -20.11
CA ASN A 69 3.39 -3.15 -19.28
C ASN A 69 2.68 -4.47 -18.95
N THR A 70 2.63 -5.40 -19.90
CA THR A 70 2.01 -6.71 -19.73
C THR A 70 2.78 -7.53 -18.71
N ASP A 71 4.11 -7.64 -18.88
CA ASP A 71 5.00 -8.35 -17.96
C ASP A 71 4.98 -7.71 -16.57
N TYR A 72 5.06 -6.38 -16.49
CA TYR A 72 4.96 -5.66 -15.23
C TYR A 72 3.62 -5.91 -14.52
N ALA A 73 2.49 -5.95 -15.24
CA ALA A 73 1.18 -6.18 -14.66
C ALA A 73 1.06 -7.59 -14.05
N VAL A 74 1.61 -8.61 -14.73
CA VAL A 74 1.67 -10.00 -14.22
C VAL A 74 2.57 -10.08 -12.98
N GLY A 75 3.84 -9.70 -13.09
CA GLY A 75 4.78 -9.80 -11.96
C GLY A 75 4.37 -8.95 -10.76
N ASN A 76 3.74 -7.79 -10.98
CA ASN A 76 3.22 -6.97 -9.88
C ASN A 76 2.03 -7.63 -9.20
N LYS A 77 1.15 -8.34 -9.94
CA LYS A 77 0.07 -9.12 -9.34
C LYS A 77 0.62 -10.27 -8.50
N GLU A 78 1.60 -11.02 -9.02
CA GLU A 78 2.24 -12.11 -8.30
C GLU A 78 2.93 -11.62 -7.02
N ALA A 79 3.70 -10.53 -7.07
CA ALA A 79 4.33 -9.93 -5.90
C ALA A 79 3.32 -9.45 -4.84
N VAL A 80 2.18 -8.86 -5.27
CA VAL A 80 1.10 -8.45 -4.38
C VAL A 80 0.39 -9.65 -3.74
N ASP A 81 0.14 -10.70 -4.50
CA ASP A 81 -0.57 -11.89 -4.02
C ASP A 81 0.32 -12.73 -3.08
N ALA A 82 1.61 -12.85 -3.38
CA ALA A 82 2.60 -13.47 -2.50
C ALA A 82 2.76 -12.69 -1.18
N LEU A 83 2.89 -11.36 -1.25
CA LEU A 83 2.92 -10.50 -0.05
C LEU A 83 1.65 -10.66 0.79
N ARG A 84 0.46 -10.68 0.17
CA ARG A 84 -0.80 -10.90 0.90
C ARG A 84 -0.88 -12.30 1.51
N ALA A 85 -0.37 -13.33 0.84
CA ALA A 85 -0.32 -14.69 1.37
C ALA A 85 0.62 -14.78 2.59
N ALA A 86 1.79 -14.14 2.53
CA ALA A 86 2.72 -14.06 3.65
C ALA A 86 2.13 -13.27 4.84
N GLU A 87 1.45 -12.15 4.58
CA GLU A 87 0.73 -11.39 5.61
C GLU A 87 -0.40 -12.20 6.26
N SER A 88 -1.14 -12.97 5.47
CA SER A 88 -2.21 -13.86 5.95
C SER A 88 -1.66 -15.02 6.79
N ASN A 89 -0.61 -15.72 6.31
CA ASN A 89 0.05 -16.78 7.07
C ASN A 89 0.65 -16.25 8.38
N ARG A 90 1.32 -15.09 8.33
CA ARG A 90 1.80 -14.42 9.54
C ARG A 90 0.66 -14.11 10.50
N ALA A 91 -0.45 -13.56 10.00
CA ALA A 91 -1.63 -13.31 10.83
C ALA A 91 -2.17 -14.61 11.46
N ILE A 92 -2.33 -15.69 10.71
CA ILE A 92 -2.84 -16.98 11.22
C ILE A 92 -1.93 -17.56 12.32
N GLN A 93 -0.61 -17.51 12.15
CA GLN A 93 0.32 -18.07 13.14
C GLN A 93 0.51 -17.16 14.36
N ILE A 94 0.43 -15.84 14.18
CA ILE A 94 0.57 -14.86 15.26
C ILE A 94 -0.74 -14.63 16.01
N GLU A 95 -1.91 -14.67 15.39
CA GLU A 95 -3.18 -14.27 16.01
C GLU A 95 -3.49 -15.03 17.31
N PRO A 96 -3.28 -16.37 17.41
CA PRO A 96 -3.48 -17.14 18.64
C PRO A 96 -2.53 -16.74 19.78
N VAL A 97 -1.26 -16.48 19.47
CA VAL A 97 -0.23 -16.11 20.47
C VAL A 97 -0.17 -14.59 20.73
N GLY A 98 -0.77 -13.82 19.83
CA GLY A 98 -0.84 -12.36 19.84
C GLY A 98 -2.06 -11.81 20.57
N ALA A 99 -3.01 -12.66 21.01
CA ALA A 99 -4.14 -12.23 21.82
C ALA A 99 -3.68 -11.51 23.10
N SER A 100 -2.73 -12.10 23.83
CA SER A 100 -2.13 -11.50 25.03
C SER A 100 -1.38 -10.19 24.73
N LEU A 101 -0.81 -10.03 23.54
CA LEU A 101 -0.20 -8.77 23.10
C LEU A 101 -1.27 -7.71 22.83
N ARG A 102 -2.35 -8.04 22.09
CA ARG A 102 -3.47 -7.13 21.81
C ARG A 102 -4.09 -6.61 23.11
N ASP A 103 -4.34 -7.50 24.07
CA ASP A 103 -4.98 -7.20 25.35
C ASP A 103 -4.23 -6.22 26.24
N LEU A 104 -2.93 -6.03 26.03
CA LEU A 104 -2.09 -5.05 26.70
C LEU A 104 -2.14 -3.66 26.07
N ILE A 105 -2.45 -3.59 24.77
CA ILE A 105 -2.43 -2.35 24.00
C ILE A 105 -3.81 -1.99 23.45
N THR A 106 -4.89 -2.61 23.92
CA THR A 106 -6.26 -2.20 23.60
C THR A 106 -6.46 -0.72 23.96
N TRP A 107 -7.00 0.06 23.01
CA TRP A 107 -7.18 1.49 23.22
C TRP A 107 -8.12 1.80 24.39
N ASN A 108 -7.76 2.79 25.21
CA ASN A 108 -8.55 3.28 26.32
C ASN A 108 -8.51 4.82 26.38
N SER A 109 -9.67 5.46 26.61
CA SER A 109 -9.79 6.92 26.66
C SER A 109 -9.04 7.58 27.82
N LEU A 110 -8.80 6.84 28.91
CA LEU A 110 -8.09 7.29 30.11
C LEU A 110 -6.56 7.32 29.94
N ILE A 111 -6.04 6.61 28.92
CA ILE A 111 -4.59 6.51 28.70
C ILE A 111 -4.10 7.71 27.90
N THR A 112 -3.01 8.33 28.39
CA THR A 112 -2.23 9.28 27.60
C THR A 112 -1.17 8.51 26.82
N TYR A 113 -1.36 8.42 25.51
CA TYR A 113 -0.42 7.79 24.59
C TYR A 113 0.67 8.81 24.22
N LYS A 114 1.94 8.41 24.29
CA LYS A 114 3.10 9.19 23.86
C LYS A 114 3.41 8.88 22.39
N LYS A 115 4.24 9.72 21.76
CA LYS A 115 4.76 9.44 20.41
C LYS A 115 5.46 8.07 20.39
N SER A 116 5.19 7.29 19.35
CA SER A 116 5.64 5.91 19.13
C SER A 116 4.96 4.81 19.97
N ASP A 117 4.08 5.13 20.92
CA ASP A 117 3.24 4.11 21.58
C ASP A 117 2.39 3.37 20.55
N VAL A 118 2.24 2.06 20.73
CA VAL A 118 1.39 1.21 19.87
C VAL A 118 0.05 0.88 20.53
N VAL A 119 -1.01 0.78 19.73
CA VAL A 119 -2.37 0.52 20.22
C VAL A 119 -3.15 -0.39 19.27
N TYR A 120 -4.02 -1.23 19.81
CA TYR A 120 -4.99 -2.03 19.07
C TYR A 120 -6.38 -1.39 19.20
N TYR A 121 -7.05 -1.17 18.06
CA TYR A 121 -8.38 -0.56 18.00
C TYR A 121 -9.08 -0.94 16.69
N GLY A 122 -10.38 -1.27 16.74
CA GLY A 122 -11.17 -1.53 15.52
C GLY A 122 -10.53 -2.56 14.59
N ASN A 123 -10.07 -3.68 15.16
CA ASN A 123 -9.44 -4.80 14.44
C ASN A 123 -8.14 -4.47 13.68
N THR A 124 -7.44 -3.39 14.05
CA THR A 124 -6.14 -3.05 13.45
C THR A 124 -5.19 -2.40 14.46
N TYR A 125 -3.91 -2.36 14.12
CA TYR A 125 -2.85 -1.80 14.97
C TYR A 125 -2.46 -0.40 14.49
N TYR A 126 -2.28 0.51 15.44
CA TYR A 126 -1.85 1.89 15.20
C TYR A 126 -0.62 2.23 16.02
N LYS A 127 0.12 3.23 15.55
CA LYS A 127 1.24 3.86 16.24
C LYS A 127 0.96 5.35 16.42
N ALA A 128 1.15 5.85 17.63
CA ALA A 128 0.95 7.25 17.97
C ALA A 128 2.02 8.13 17.28
N THR A 129 1.59 9.17 16.58
CA THR A 129 2.49 10.14 15.92
C THR A 129 2.93 11.26 16.86
N LYS A 130 2.12 11.54 17.88
CA LYS A 130 2.32 12.59 18.89
C LYS A 130 1.53 12.26 20.16
N THR A 131 1.89 12.93 21.27
CA THR A 131 1.22 12.71 22.55
C THR A 131 -0.25 13.12 22.52
N GLY A 132 -1.14 12.32 23.10
CA GLY A 132 -2.56 12.61 23.20
C GLY A 132 -3.32 11.71 24.17
N VAL A 133 -4.43 12.21 24.71
CA VAL A 133 -5.37 11.49 25.58
C VAL A 133 -6.78 11.59 24.99
N ASN A 134 -7.60 10.55 25.17
CA ASN A 134 -8.96 10.48 24.63
C ASN A 134 -9.07 10.83 23.12
N LYS A 135 -8.13 10.32 22.32
CA LYS A 135 -8.17 10.38 20.84
C LYS A 135 -8.21 8.95 20.31
N ALA A 136 -9.40 8.45 19.98
CA ALA A 136 -9.56 7.13 19.38
C ALA A 136 -8.94 7.09 17.96
N PRO A 137 -8.34 5.97 17.52
CA PRO A 137 -7.89 5.75 16.14
C PRO A 137 -9.06 5.63 15.13
N THR A 138 -9.80 6.72 14.96
CA THR A 138 -10.87 6.86 13.96
C THR A 138 -10.37 7.67 12.76
N SER A 139 -11.13 7.68 11.66
CA SER A 139 -10.79 8.40 10.42
C SER A 139 -10.39 9.87 10.61
N ALA A 140 -10.98 10.56 11.59
CA ALA A 140 -10.63 11.95 11.92
C ALA A 140 -9.23 12.12 12.56
N ASN A 141 -8.72 11.07 13.23
CA ASN A 141 -7.47 11.08 13.99
C ASN A 141 -6.33 10.27 13.34
N ILE A 142 -6.58 9.63 12.19
CA ILE A 142 -5.59 8.86 11.42
C ILE A 142 -4.95 9.73 10.33
N GLY A 143 -3.62 9.67 10.22
CA GLY A 143 -2.80 10.37 9.23
C GLY A 143 -1.48 10.87 9.82
N ALA A 144 -0.47 11.07 8.98
CA ALA A 144 0.90 11.43 9.42
C ALA A 144 0.97 12.67 10.33
N THR A 145 0.08 13.65 10.12
CA THR A 145 -0.01 14.89 10.94
C THR A 145 -1.06 14.82 12.06
N LYS A 146 -1.84 13.73 12.13
CA LYS A 146 -2.92 13.52 13.11
C LYS A 146 -2.35 12.91 14.40
N TYR A 147 -3.09 12.04 15.10
CA TYR A 147 -2.63 11.38 16.34
C TYR A 147 -2.13 9.96 16.09
N TRP A 148 -2.61 9.31 15.04
CA TRP A 148 -2.35 7.90 14.75
C TRP A 148 -1.93 7.72 13.30
N VAL A 149 -1.02 6.78 13.07
CA VAL A 149 -0.86 6.11 11.77
C VAL A 149 -1.10 4.62 11.98
N VAL A 150 -1.53 3.93 10.93
CA VAL A 150 -1.55 2.47 10.93
C VAL A 150 -0.13 1.96 11.22
N ASN A 151 0.03 0.98 12.09
CA ASN A 151 1.35 0.49 12.48
C ASN A 151 1.93 -0.41 11.38
N LEU A 152 3.07 -0.02 10.82
CA LEU A 152 3.74 -0.71 9.70
C LEU A 152 2.72 -1.07 8.59
N PRO A 153 2.09 -0.04 7.97
CA PRO A 153 1.03 -0.25 6.98
C PRO A 153 1.61 -0.98 5.78
N THR A 154 0.84 -1.91 5.23
CA THR A 154 1.34 -2.74 4.13
C THR A 154 1.01 -2.12 2.79
N ASN A 155 1.82 -2.43 1.77
CA ASN A 155 1.55 -1.96 0.42
C ASN A 155 0.32 -2.64 -0.20
N ALA A 156 -0.04 -3.83 0.28
CA ALA A 156 -1.26 -4.53 -0.11
C ALA A 156 -2.52 -3.89 0.52
N SER A 157 -2.41 -3.27 1.71
CA SER A 157 -3.47 -2.45 2.30
C SER A 157 -2.94 -1.46 3.34
N SER A 158 -2.99 -0.17 3.01
CA SER A 158 -2.62 0.93 3.92
C SER A 158 -3.55 1.10 5.13
N LYS A 159 -4.62 0.28 5.22
CA LYS A 159 -5.61 0.27 6.31
C LYS A 159 -5.38 -0.85 7.32
N ILE A 160 -4.59 -1.87 6.96
CA ILE A 160 -4.29 -3.01 7.82
C ILE A 160 -2.92 -2.77 8.47
N GLY A 161 -2.90 -2.73 9.80
CA GLY A 161 -1.69 -2.60 10.59
C GLY A 161 -1.17 -3.97 10.97
N GLN A 162 0.15 -4.08 11.09
CA GLN A 162 0.81 -5.30 11.53
C GLN A 162 0.97 -5.29 13.05
N MET A 163 0.88 -6.48 13.66
CA MET A 163 1.14 -6.64 15.09
C MET A 163 2.56 -6.16 15.43
N PRO A 164 2.74 -5.23 16.39
CA PRO A 164 4.06 -4.80 16.86
C PRO A 164 4.84 -5.93 17.52
N ALA A 165 6.18 -5.81 17.53
CA ALA A 165 7.04 -6.75 18.25
C ALA A 165 6.73 -6.78 19.76
N PRO A 166 6.82 -7.95 20.42
CA PRO A 166 6.58 -8.11 21.87
C PRO A 166 7.28 -7.08 22.76
N ALA A 167 8.52 -6.70 22.42
CA ALA A 167 9.27 -5.68 23.15
C ALA A 167 8.60 -4.30 23.09
N ALA A 168 8.10 -3.87 21.93
CA ALA A 168 7.42 -2.57 21.76
C ALA A 168 6.07 -2.53 22.50
N VAL A 169 5.36 -3.67 22.53
CA VAL A 169 4.14 -3.84 23.32
C VAL A 169 4.43 -3.70 24.82
N LEU A 170 5.43 -4.41 25.33
CA LEU A 170 5.84 -4.32 26.75
C LEU A 170 6.32 -2.92 27.13
N THR A 171 7.11 -2.25 26.28
CA THR A 171 7.54 -0.86 26.51
C THR A 171 6.33 0.07 26.62
N THR A 172 5.37 -0.07 25.70
CA THR A 172 4.14 0.73 25.70
C THR A 172 3.29 0.46 26.94
N ALA A 173 3.03 -0.80 27.26
CA ALA A 173 2.20 -1.19 28.41
C ALA A 173 2.81 -0.70 29.74
N ASN A 174 4.12 -0.86 29.95
CA ASN A 174 4.81 -0.32 31.13
C ASN A 174 4.74 1.21 31.22
N ALA A 175 4.91 1.92 30.09
CA ALA A 175 4.75 3.37 30.04
C ALA A 175 3.32 3.82 30.38
N GLN A 176 2.31 3.02 30.02
CA GLN A 176 0.90 3.25 30.35
C GLN A 176 0.60 3.00 31.84
N VAL A 177 1.12 1.93 32.45
CA VAL A 177 1.04 1.71 33.91
C VAL A 177 1.59 2.91 34.67
N ALA A 178 2.78 3.40 34.30
CA ALA A 178 3.39 4.58 34.91
C ALA A 178 2.55 5.86 34.70
N ALA A 179 1.96 6.03 33.52
CA ALA A 179 1.09 7.18 33.22
C ALA A 179 -0.23 7.15 34.01
N LEU A 180 -0.87 5.98 34.12
CA LEU A 180 -2.10 5.77 34.90
C LEU A 180 -1.86 5.98 36.39
N THR A 181 -0.78 5.42 36.94
CA THR A 181 -0.33 5.66 38.32
C THR A 181 -0.11 7.16 38.58
N THR A 182 0.56 7.86 37.65
CA THR A 182 0.76 9.32 37.74
C THR A 182 -0.57 10.09 37.70
N ALA A 183 -1.52 9.66 36.87
CA ALA A 183 -2.84 10.29 36.77
C ALA A 183 -3.71 10.06 38.03
N ALA A 184 -3.61 8.87 38.65
CA ALA A 184 -4.27 8.53 39.91
C ALA A 184 -3.77 9.38 41.10
N VAL A 185 -2.49 9.74 41.11
CA VAL A 185 -1.91 10.66 42.12
C VAL A 185 -2.37 12.10 41.89
N LYS A 186 -2.45 12.55 40.63
CA LYS A 186 -2.78 13.93 40.27
C LYS A 186 -4.28 14.27 40.34
N THR A 187 -5.17 13.29 40.21
CA THR A 187 -6.62 13.55 40.23
C THR A 187 -7.16 13.70 41.65
N THR A 188 -7.97 14.74 41.85
CA THR A 188 -8.74 14.95 43.09
C THR A 188 -10.10 14.24 43.07
N ASN A 189 -10.55 13.74 41.92
CA ASN A 189 -11.81 13.03 41.79
C ASN A 189 -11.65 11.56 42.21
N ALA A 190 -12.29 11.16 43.30
CA ALA A 190 -12.20 9.80 43.85
C ALA A 190 -12.64 8.70 42.86
N ALA A 191 -13.74 8.91 42.13
CA ALA A 191 -14.24 7.94 41.16
C ALA A 191 -13.29 7.80 39.94
N THR A 192 -12.66 8.89 39.50
CA THR A 192 -11.62 8.83 38.46
C THR A 192 -10.34 8.16 38.98
N LYS A 193 -9.97 8.39 40.25
CA LYS A 193 -8.81 7.76 40.90
C LYS A 193 -8.95 6.24 40.95
N VAL A 194 -10.13 5.74 41.33
CA VAL A 194 -10.46 4.31 41.32
C VAL A 194 -10.24 3.72 39.91
N LYS A 195 -10.84 4.34 38.88
CA LYS A 195 -10.70 3.87 37.48
C LYS A 195 -9.26 3.82 36.98
N TYR A 196 -8.42 4.80 37.35
CA TYR A 196 -7.00 4.77 37.00
C TYR A 196 -6.26 3.62 37.72
N ASN A 197 -6.52 3.41 39.01
CA ASN A 197 -5.91 2.33 39.78
C ASN A 197 -6.34 0.95 39.27
N GLU A 198 -7.63 0.73 39.00
CA GLU A 198 -8.16 -0.52 38.44
C GLU A 198 -7.52 -0.86 37.09
N LEU A 199 -7.46 0.12 36.18
CA LEU A 199 -6.86 -0.06 34.86
C LEU A 199 -5.34 -0.30 34.95
N SER A 200 -4.65 0.41 35.84
CA SER A 200 -3.21 0.23 36.09
C SER A 200 -2.90 -1.17 36.64
N SER A 201 -3.68 -1.64 37.61
CA SER A 201 -3.53 -2.98 38.20
C SER A 201 -3.87 -4.09 37.20
N SER A 202 -4.96 -3.93 36.44
CA SER A 202 -5.33 -4.88 35.37
C SER A 202 -4.24 -5.01 34.31
N LEU A 203 -3.65 -3.88 33.90
CA LEU A 203 -2.57 -3.85 32.93
C LEU A 203 -1.28 -4.47 33.49
N ALA A 204 -0.92 -4.19 34.75
CA ALA A 204 0.22 -4.80 35.42
C ALA A 204 0.12 -6.33 35.49
N THR A 205 -1.04 -6.88 35.88
CA THR A 205 -1.27 -8.34 35.91
C THR A 205 -1.08 -8.97 34.52
N LYS A 206 -1.62 -8.34 33.48
CA LYS A 206 -1.43 -8.81 32.09
C LYS A 206 0.03 -8.75 31.63
N ILE A 207 0.81 -7.76 32.08
CA ILE A 207 2.24 -7.65 31.75
C ILE A 207 2.98 -8.87 32.30
N SER A 208 2.77 -9.21 33.58
CA SER A 208 3.39 -10.39 34.20
C SER A 208 3.04 -11.70 33.48
N THR A 209 1.79 -11.85 33.01
CA THR A 209 1.38 -13.01 32.19
C THR A 209 2.08 -13.04 30.81
N LEU A 210 2.30 -11.88 30.19
CA LEU A 210 3.02 -11.82 28.91
C LEU A 210 4.51 -12.11 29.07
N GLU A 211 5.16 -11.63 30.13
CA GLU A 211 6.61 -11.81 30.32
C GLU A 211 7.03 -13.28 30.29
N SER A 212 6.23 -14.17 30.89
CA SER A 212 6.41 -15.63 30.83
C SER A 212 6.30 -16.21 29.40
N ASN A 213 5.52 -15.58 28.52
CA ASN A 213 5.24 -16.05 27.15
C ASN A 213 6.03 -15.31 26.07
N LYS A 214 6.70 -14.20 26.42
CA LYS A 214 7.36 -13.27 25.51
C LYS A 214 8.32 -13.97 24.54
N SER A 215 9.15 -14.88 25.03
CA SER A 215 10.16 -15.58 24.22
C SER A 215 9.55 -16.52 23.18
N ALA A 216 8.45 -17.20 23.54
CA ALA A 216 7.73 -18.08 22.59
C ALA A 216 7.09 -17.25 21.46
N ILE A 217 6.47 -16.12 21.80
CA ILE A 217 5.88 -15.21 20.82
C ILE A 217 6.96 -14.57 19.93
N GLN A 218 8.08 -14.16 20.53
CA GLN A 218 9.21 -13.59 19.79
C GLN A 218 9.80 -14.60 18.79
N SER A 219 9.96 -15.87 19.16
CA SER A 219 10.41 -16.93 18.25
C SER A 219 9.49 -17.12 17.02
N VAL A 220 8.17 -17.05 17.22
CA VAL A 220 7.19 -17.07 16.11
C VAL A 220 7.32 -15.81 15.23
N VAL A 221 7.55 -14.64 15.83
CA VAL A 221 7.79 -13.39 15.08
C VAL A 221 9.10 -13.47 14.28
N ASP A 222 10.19 -13.91 14.91
CA ASP A 222 11.53 -13.96 14.31
C ASP A 222 11.64 -14.98 13.17
N SER A 223 10.78 -16.00 13.15
CA SER A 223 10.71 -16.98 12.05
C SER A 223 9.84 -16.52 10.87
N LEU A 224 8.94 -15.55 11.08
CA LEU A 224 7.97 -15.07 10.07
C LEU A 224 8.34 -13.71 9.46
N ASP A 225 8.92 -12.81 10.24
CA ASP A 225 9.25 -11.45 9.82
C ASP A 225 10.31 -11.41 8.70
N PRO A 226 11.40 -12.21 8.71
CA PRO A 226 12.39 -12.21 7.63
C PRO A 226 11.80 -12.57 6.26
N ALA A 227 10.96 -13.60 6.21
CA ALA A 227 10.27 -14.01 4.98
C ALA A 227 9.30 -12.90 4.52
N LEU A 228 8.56 -12.28 5.44
CA LEU A 228 7.66 -11.18 5.11
C LEU A 228 8.42 -9.94 4.57
N ASP A 229 9.61 -9.64 5.11
CA ASP A 229 10.46 -8.56 4.59
C ASP A 229 11.02 -8.86 3.19
N GLU A 230 11.32 -10.12 2.86
CA GLU A 230 11.68 -10.52 1.49
C GLU A 230 10.56 -10.24 0.48
N PHE A 231 9.30 -10.56 0.81
CA PHE A 231 8.15 -10.22 -0.03
C PHE A 231 7.93 -8.70 -0.15
N ARG A 232 8.17 -7.92 0.91
CA ARG A 232 8.11 -6.45 0.84
C ARG A 232 9.22 -5.87 -0.05
N ASN A 233 10.42 -6.42 0.01
CA ASN A 233 11.55 -6.00 -0.81
C ASN A 233 11.27 -6.30 -2.29
N THR A 234 10.78 -7.51 -2.60
CA THR A 234 10.32 -7.89 -3.95
C THR A 234 9.24 -6.95 -4.49
N TYR A 235 8.20 -6.64 -3.69
CA TYR A 235 7.18 -5.67 -4.10
C TYR A 235 7.74 -4.25 -4.29
N SER A 236 8.68 -3.82 -3.44
CA SER A 236 9.33 -2.50 -3.55
C SER A 236 10.17 -2.40 -4.83
N LEU A 237 10.87 -3.48 -5.20
CA LEU A 237 11.55 -3.60 -6.49
C LEU A 237 10.57 -3.49 -7.67
N MET A 238 9.38 -4.10 -7.59
CA MET A 238 8.34 -3.91 -8.63
C MET A 238 7.91 -2.45 -8.78
N ILE A 239 7.81 -1.66 -7.70
CA ILE A 239 7.54 -0.21 -7.80
C ILE A 239 8.69 0.52 -8.52
N LEU A 240 9.95 0.20 -8.21
CA LEU A 240 11.12 0.81 -8.85
C LEU A 240 11.23 0.45 -10.34
N ILE A 241 10.94 -0.82 -10.68
CA ILE A 241 10.81 -1.29 -12.07
C ILE A 241 9.73 -0.48 -12.80
N LYS A 242 8.55 -0.29 -12.20
CA LYS A 242 7.50 0.54 -12.78
C LYS A 242 7.98 1.96 -13.09
N SER A 243 8.66 2.61 -12.14
CA SER A 243 9.19 3.97 -12.36
C SER A 243 10.16 4.00 -13.54
N THR A 244 11.09 3.04 -13.57
CA THR A 244 12.10 2.93 -14.63
C THR A 244 11.48 2.72 -16.00
N ILE A 245 10.44 1.89 -16.10
CA ILE A 245 9.70 1.70 -17.35
C ILE A 245 8.93 2.97 -17.71
N LYS A 246 8.25 3.63 -16.75
CA LYS A 246 7.56 4.91 -16.98
C LYS A 246 8.49 5.97 -17.56
N ASP A 247 9.72 6.06 -17.09
CA ASP A 247 10.71 7.05 -17.56
C ASP A 247 11.18 6.75 -18.99
N LYS A 248 11.36 5.47 -19.34
CA LYS A 248 11.64 5.03 -20.73
C LYS A 248 10.44 5.23 -21.67
N CYS A 249 9.23 4.98 -21.17
CA CYS A 249 7.98 5.06 -21.90
C CYS A 249 7.31 6.44 -21.83
N ASN A 250 8.01 7.45 -21.29
CA ASN A 250 7.55 8.81 -21.25
C ASN A 250 7.57 9.41 -22.67
N PRO A 251 6.43 9.89 -23.21
CA PRO A 251 6.41 10.57 -24.51
C PRO A 251 7.30 11.82 -24.45
N LYS A 252 8.45 11.76 -25.14
CA LYS A 252 9.36 12.89 -25.32
C LYS A 252 8.89 13.71 -26.52
N TYR A 253 8.33 14.88 -26.23
CA TYR A 253 8.01 15.93 -27.20
C TYR A 253 9.28 16.66 -27.65
#